data_AF-A0A126T4Q9-F1
#
_entry.id   AF-A0A126T4Q9-F1
#
_cell.length_a   1.000
_cell.length_b   1.000
_cell.length_c   1.000
_cell.angle_alpha   90.00
_cell.angle_beta   90.00
_cell.angle_gamma   90.00
#
_symmetry.space_group_name_H-M   'P 1'
#
loop_
_entity.id
_entity.type
_entity.pdbx_description
1 polymer ?
#
loop_
_entity_poly.entity_id
_entity_poly.type
_entity_poly.pdbx_seq_one_letter_code
_entity_poly.pdbx_strand_id
1 'polypeptide(L)'
;MKILSFTFILGLFFLYFINMAMLKTAILSTEWSIHASTRFLLGFFVMGVSCFYAKSLSFKNSLKLILVIVILDYFYDYYIDAYRLNFEIILHGIYMLAWGALLGFLAAKYWQNRQ
;
A
#
# COMPACT_ATOMS: atom_id res chain seq x y z
N MET A 1 -18.03 -9.91 -4.46
CA MET A 1 -17.64 -8.94 -5.51
C MET A 1 -18.02 -7.51 -5.16
N LYS A 2 -19.29 -7.20 -4.87
CA LYS A 2 -19.73 -5.81 -4.61
C LYS A 2 -18.84 -5.05 -3.61
N ILE A 3 -18.53 -5.63 -2.45
CA ILE A 3 -17.66 -5.00 -1.44
C ILE A 3 -16.22 -4.84 -1.95
N LEU A 4 -15.63 -5.88 -2.55
CA LEU A 4 -14.27 -5.81 -3.11
C LEU A 4 -14.14 -4.71 -4.18
N SER A 5 -15.09 -4.68 -5.13
CA SER A 5 -15.13 -3.67 -6.19
C SER A 5 -15.39 -2.27 -5.63
N PHE A 6 -16.30 -2.15 -4.66
CA PHE A 6 -16.57 -0.88 -3.97
C PHE A 6 -15.33 -0.36 -3.24
N THR A 7 -14.63 -1.21 -2.50
CA THR A 7 -13.38 -0.88 -1.81
C THR A 7 -12.28 -0.47 -2.78
N PHE A 8 -12.20 -1.13 -3.95
CA PHE A 8 -11.25 -0.75 -5.00
C PHE A 8 -11.54 0.64 -5.57
N ILE A 9 -12.79 0.90 -5.95
CA ILE A 9 -13.21 2.20 -6.51
C ILE A 9 -13.05 3.32 -5.47
N LEU A 10 -13.47 3.08 -4.23
CA LEU A 10 -13.35 4.05 -3.15
C LEU A 10 -11.88 4.36 -2.84
N GLY A 11 -11.01 3.35 -2.92
CA GLY A 11 -9.57 3.56 -2.84
C GLY A 11 -9.07 4.45 -3.96
N LEU A 12 -9.34 4.12 -5.23
CA LEU A 12 -8.93 4.98 -6.34
C LEU A 12 -9.40 6.43 -6.19
N PHE A 13 -10.64 6.63 -5.72
CA PHE A 13 -11.17 7.94 -5.41
C PHE A 13 -10.32 8.65 -4.36
N PHE A 14 -10.05 8.03 -3.20
CA PHE A 14 -9.21 8.64 -2.16
C PHE A 14 -7.76 8.86 -2.62
N LEU A 15 -7.19 7.94 -3.39
CA LEU A 15 -5.86 8.09 -3.96
C LEU A 15 -5.75 9.36 -4.81
N TYR A 16 -6.75 9.64 -5.64
CA TYR A 16 -6.80 10.88 -6.41
C TYR A 16 -6.73 12.14 -5.51
N PHE A 17 -7.55 12.19 -4.46
CA PHE A 17 -7.55 13.34 -3.55
C PHE A 17 -6.27 13.45 -2.72
N ILE A 18 -5.72 12.33 -2.27
CA ILE A 18 -4.45 12.31 -1.54
C ILE A 18 -3.32 12.79 -2.44
N ASN A 19 -3.24 12.32 -3.69
CA ASN A 19 -2.24 12.77 -4.66
C ASN A 19 -2.35 14.28 -4.89
N MET A 20 -3.57 14.80 -5.12
CA MET A 20 -3.79 16.23 -5.28
C MET A 20 -3.42 17.04 -4.04
N ALA A 21 -3.80 16.58 -2.85
CA ALA A 21 -3.55 17.29 -1.60
C ALA A 21 -2.06 17.30 -1.21
N MET A 22 -1.42 16.15 -1.31
CA MET A 22 -0.07 15.88 -0.80
C MET A 22 1.01 16.14 -1.84
N LEU A 23 0.82 15.67 -3.08
CA LEU A 23 1.84 15.71 -4.13
C LEU A 23 1.60 16.81 -5.16
N LYS A 24 0.49 17.56 -5.04
CA LYS A 24 0.06 18.62 -5.96
C LYS A 24 -0.08 18.16 -7.42
N THR A 25 -0.20 16.86 -7.65
CA THR A 25 -0.46 16.23 -8.95
C THR A 25 -1.47 15.12 -8.75
N ALA A 26 -2.37 14.92 -9.70
CA ALA A 26 -3.28 13.76 -9.69
C ALA A 26 -2.57 12.48 -10.15
N ILE A 27 -1.62 12.63 -11.08
CA ILE A 27 -0.92 11.54 -11.77
C ILE A 27 0.49 11.49 -11.23
N LEU A 28 0.85 10.33 -10.68
CA LEU A 28 2.20 10.06 -10.19
C LEU A 28 3.16 9.92 -11.37
N SER A 29 4.41 10.34 -11.18
CA SER A 29 5.48 9.93 -12.09
C SER A 29 5.67 8.41 -12.03
N THR A 30 6.44 7.85 -12.96
CA THR A 30 6.74 6.42 -12.98
C THR A 30 7.39 5.97 -11.66
N GLU A 31 8.36 6.74 -11.15
CA GLU A 31 9.04 6.46 -9.88
C GLU A 31 8.05 6.44 -8.72
N TRP A 32 7.25 7.50 -8.58
CA TRP A 32 6.21 7.61 -7.55
C TRP A 32 5.17 6.48 -7.63
N SER A 33 4.84 6.06 -8.85
CA SER A 33 3.95 4.92 -9.07
C SER A 33 4.57 3.62 -8.56
N ILE A 34 5.86 3.38 -8.78
CA ILE A 34 6.58 2.21 -8.25
C ILE A 34 6.56 2.21 -6.72
N HIS A 35 6.87 3.34 -6.08
CA HIS A 35 6.83 3.49 -4.61
C HIS A 35 5.42 3.25 -4.05
N ALA A 36 4.40 3.81 -4.69
CA ALA A 36 3.00 3.66 -4.31
C ALA A 36 2.54 2.20 -4.44
N SER A 37 2.80 1.59 -5.60
CA SER A 37 2.46 0.20 -5.90
C SER A 37 3.18 -0.78 -4.98
N THR A 38 4.45 -0.56 -4.68
CA THR A 38 5.21 -1.39 -3.73
C THR A 38 4.55 -1.38 -2.36
N ARG A 39 4.24 -0.20 -1.82
CA ARG A 39 3.55 -0.06 -0.52
C ARG A 39 2.15 -0.67 -0.55
N PHE A 40 1.42 -0.53 -1.64
CA PHE A 40 0.14 -1.20 -1.83
C PHE A 40 0.25 -2.72 -1.79
N LEU A 41 1.20 -3.30 -2.54
CA LEU A 41 1.42 -4.75 -2.59
C LEU A 41 1.90 -5.31 -1.26
N LEU A 42 2.74 -4.58 -0.53
CA LEU A 42 3.10 -4.91 0.84
C LEU A 42 1.87 -4.94 1.75
N GLY A 43 1.02 -3.92 1.68
CA GLY A 43 -0.26 -3.91 2.35
C GLY A 43 -1.07 -5.15 2.00
N PHE A 44 -1.23 -5.41 0.71
CA PHE A 44 -2.04 -6.50 0.17
C PHE A 44 -1.57 -7.87 0.63
N PHE A 45 -0.34 -8.25 0.30
CA PHE A 45 0.15 -9.61 0.55
C PHE A 45 0.61 -9.82 1.98
N VAL A 46 1.35 -8.88 2.56
CA VAL A 46 1.95 -9.06 3.89
C VAL A 46 0.91 -8.84 4.98
N MET A 47 0.20 -7.70 4.95
CA MET A 47 -0.82 -7.42 5.96
C MET A 47 -2.17 -8.10 5.63
N GLY A 48 -2.74 -7.85 4.45
CA GLY A 48 -4.08 -8.31 4.11
C GLY A 48 -4.20 -9.82 4.06
N VAL A 49 -3.43 -10.46 3.18
CA VAL A 49 -3.47 -11.91 2.98
C VAL A 49 -2.77 -12.63 4.13
N SER A 50 -1.49 -12.37 4.38
CA SER A 50 -0.68 -13.20 5.28
C SER A 50 -0.99 -12.97 6.76
N CYS A 51 -1.19 -11.72 7.19
CA CYS A 51 -1.43 -11.37 8.59
C CYS A 51 -2.92 -11.39 8.98
N PHE A 52 -3.80 -10.76 8.20
CA PHE A 52 -5.19 -10.60 8.60
C PHE A 52 -6.06 -11.78 8.19
N TYR A 53 -5.87 -12.32 6.99
CA TYR A 53 -6.66 -13.44 6.50
C TYR A 53 -6.09 -14.80 6.92
N ALA A 54 -4.91 -15.17 6.40
CA ALA A 54 -4.32 -16.50 6.57
C ALA A 54 -3.69 -16.74 7.95
N LYS A 55 -3.44 -15.68 8.74
CA LYS A 55 -2.80 -15.74 10.07
C LYS A 55 -1.41 -16.42 10.07
N SER A 56 -0.75 -16.45 8.92
CA SER A 56 0.59 -17.05 8.73
C SER A 56 1.72 -16.15 9.23
N LEU A 57 1.50 -14.83 9.27
CA LEU A 57 2.41 -13.85 9.86
C LEU A 57 1.75 -13.13 11.03
N SER A 58 2.52 -12.91 12.09
CA SER A 58 2.07 -12.03 13.18
C SER A 58 2.08 -10.56 12.72
N PHE A 59 1.25 -9.73 13.35
CA PHE A 59 1.23 -8.29 13.06
C PHE A 59 2.60 -7.66 13.28
N LYS A 60 3.30 -8.03 14.37
CA LYS A 60 4.65 -7.53 14.67
C LYS A 60 5.66 -7.89 13.59
N ASN A 61 5.63 -9.12 13.07
CA ASN A 61 6.55 -9.55 12.01
C ASN A 61 6.21 -8.89 10.67
N SER A 62 4.91 -8.73 10.38
CA SER A 62 4.44 -8.03 9.19
C SER A 62 4.90 -6.57 9.19
N LEU A 63 4.77 -5.88 10.33
CA LEU A 63 5.23 -4.51 10.49
C LEU A 63 6.75 -4.40 10.32
N LYS A 64 7.53 -5.33 10.92
CA LYS A 64 8.99 -5.37 10.74
C LYS A 64 9.38 -5.54 9.28
N LEU A 65 8.76 -6.48 8.56
CA LEU A 65 9.04 -6.73 7.16
C LEU A 65 8.75 -5.48 6.31
N ILE A 66 7.59 -4.86 6.54
CA ILE A 66 7.17 -3.65 5.83
C ILE A 66 8.14 -2.50 6.12
N LEU A 67 8.52 -2.29 7.37
CA LEU A 67 9.49 -1.26 7.75
C LEU A 67 10.84 -1.48 7.05
N VAL A 68 11.36 -2.71 7.03
CA VAL A 68 12.62 -3.01 6.33
C VAL A 68 12.53 -2.66 4.85
N ILE A 69 11.45 -3.07 4.17
CA ILE A 69 11.29 -2.82 2.73
C ILE A 69 11.11 -1.33 2.44
N VAL A 70 10.30 -0.62 3.23
CA VAL A 70 10.10 0.82 3.08
C VAL A 70 11.39 1.60 3.35
N ILE A 71 12.20 1.19 4.32
CA ILE A 71 13.52 1.79 4.59
C ILE A 71 14.47 1.56 3.41
N LEU A 72 14.50 0.36 2.84
CA LEU A 72 15.32 0.06 1.66
C LEU A 72 14.88 0.87 0.44
N ASP A 73 13.58 1.05 0.23
CA ASP A 73 13.01 1.92 -0.81
C ASP A 73 13.50 3.37 -0.64
N TYR A 74 13.51 3.89 0.59
CA TYR A 74 14.06 5.23 0.87
C TYR A 74 15.58 5.31 0.69
N PHE A 75 16.33 4.26 1.02
CA PHE A 75 17.78 4.23 0.77
C PHE A 75 18.09 4.26 -0.73
N TYR A 76 17.26 3.61 -1.54
CA TYR A 76 17.37 3.68 -2.99
C TYR A 76 17.16 5.10 -3.51
N ASP A 77 16.11 5.79 -3.05
CA ASP A 77 15.84 7.19 -3.42
C ASP A 77 16.98 8.14 -3.02
N TYR A 78 17.60 7.87 -1.87
CA TYR A 78 18.78 8.59 -1.43
C TYR A 78 19.98 8.36 -2.35
N TYR A 79 20.19 7.13 -2.82
CA TYR A 79 21.31 6.78 -3.69
C TYR A 79 21.20 7.40 -5.09
N ILE A 80 19.98 7.58 -5.62
CA ILE A 80 19.75 8.17 -6.94
C ILE A 80 19.51 9.69 -6.91
N ASP A 81 19.78 10.34 -5.78
CA ASP A 81 19.51 11.78 -5.55
C ASP A 81 18.05 12.21 -5.79
N ALA A 82 17.09 11.27 -5.69
CA ALA A 82 15.65 11.52 -5.78
C ALA A 82 15.01 11.79 -4.40
N TYR A 83 15.83 11.95 -3.36
CA TYR A 83 15.42 11.99 -1.96
C TYR A 83 14.39 13.08 -1.66
N ARG A 84 13.24 12.65 -1.15
CA ARG A 84 12.22 13.51 -0.53
C ARG A 84 11.57 12.76 0.64
N LEU A 85 12.20 12.71 1.80
CA LEU A 85 11.51 12.20 3.01
C LEU A 85 10.76 13.35 3.68
N ASN A 86 9.45 13.41 3.45
CA ASN A 86 8.57 14.37 4.11
C ASN A 86 7.32 13.68 4.67
N PHE A 87 6.57 14.42 5.49
CA PHE A 87 5.37 13.90 6.15
C PHE A 87 4.27 13.47 5.17
N GLU A 88 4.11 14.20 4.07
CA GLU A 88 3.12 13.95 3.02
C GLU A 88 3.32 12.56 2.38
N ILE A 89 4.57 12.20 2.15
CA ILE A 89 4.96 10.93 1.52
C ILE A 89 4.76 9.76 2.48
N ILE A 90 5.03 9.98 3.77
CA ILE A 90 4.75 8.99 4.82
C ILE A 90 3.23 8.73 4.88
N LEU A 91 2.42 9.78 4.89
CA LEU A 91 0.95 9.64 4.89
C LEU A 91 0.42 8.94 3.65
N HIS A 92 0.90 9.33 2.46
CA HIS A 92 0.56 8.64 1.21
C HIS A 92 0.94 7.15 1.30
N GLY A 93 2.11 6.83 1.84
CA GLY A 93 2.56 5.46 2.02
C GLY A 93 1.70 4.64 2.98
N ILE A 94 1.33 5.21 4.13
CA ILE A 94 0.40 4.59 5.10
C ILE A 94 -0.94 4.31 4.44
N TYR A 95 -1.46 5.26 3.66
CA TYR A 95 -2.68 5.10 2.91
C TYR A 95 -2.59 3.91 1.93
N MET A 96 -1.52 3.81 1.14
CA MET A 96 -1.34 2.69 0.20
C MET A 96 -1.27 1.35 0.94
N LEU A 97 -0.58 1.28 2.08
CA LEU A 97 -0.50 0.08 2.92
C LEU A 97 -1.88 -0.33 3.46
N ALA A 98 -2.64 0.62 4.01
CA ALA A 98 -3.96 0.36 4.58
C ALA A 98 -4.95 -0.09 3.51
N TRP A 99 -4.97 0.60 2.36
CA TRP A 99 -5.83 0.25 1.24
C TRP A 99 -5.47 -1.13 0.65
N GLY A 100 -4.17 -1.39 0.46
CA GLY A 100 -3.67 -2.69 0.05
C GLY A 100 -4.11 -3.79 1.01
N ALA A 101 -3.92 -3.61 2.31
CA ALA A 101 -4.29 -4.61 3.33
C ALA A 101 -5.78 -4.93 3.33
N LEU A 102 -6.63 -3.90 3.19
CA LEU A 102 -8.08 -4.07 3.10
C LEU A 102 -8.45 -4.89 1.84
N LEU A 103 -7.88 -4.55 0.68
CA LEU A 103 -8.13 -5.28 -0.56
C LEU A 103 -7.60 -6.71 -0.52
N GLY A 104 -6.41 -6.94 0.04
CA GLY A 104 -5.82 -8.26 0.19
C GLY A 104 -6.68 -9.18 1.05
N PHE A 105 -7.14 -8.68 2.19
CA PHE A 105 -8.07 -9.40 3.06
C PHE A 105 -9.37 -9.76 2.35
N LEU A 106 -10.01 -8.79 1.69
CA LEU A 106 -11.27 -9.01 0.99
C LEU A 106 -11.11 -9.95 -0.21
N ALA A 107 -10.00 -9.86 -0.95
CA ALA A 107 -9.71 -10.71 -2.09
C ALA A 107 -9.51 -12.17 -1.65
N ALA A 108 -8.71 -12.40 -0.59
CA ALA A 108 -8.49 -13.74 -0.06
C ALA A 108 -9.78 -14.36 0.49
N LYS A 109 -10.57 -13.60 1.25
CA LYS A 109 -11.89 -14.03 1.73
C LYS A 109 -12.83 -14.37 0.56
N TYR A 110 -12.78 -13.58 -0.50
CA TYR A 110 -13.61 -13.82 -1.68
C TYR A 110 -13.22 -15.10 -2.43
N TRP A 111 -11.91 -15.33 -2.59
CA TRP A 111 -11.38 -16.51 -3.25
C TRP A 111 -11.78 -17.80 -2.53
N GLN A 112 -11.65 -17.83 -1.21
CA GLN A 112 -12.05 -18.98 -0.39
C GLN A 112 -13.55 -19.28 -0.48
N ASN A 113 -14.40 -18.26 -0.50
CA ASN A 113 -15.86 -18.46 -0.61
C ASN A 113 -16.32 -18.95 -1.99
N ARG A 114 -15.41 -19.02 -2.97
CA ARG A 114 -15.69 -19.60 -4.30
C ARG A 114 -15.19 -21.04 -4.45
N GLN A 115 -14.40 -21.54 -3.49
CA GLN A 115 -13.99 -22.95 -3.40
C GLN A 115 -15.04 -23.73 -2.62
#